data_AF-A0A9E2UU34-F1
#
_entry.id   AF-A0A9E2UU34-F1
#
_cell.length_a   1.000
_cell.length_b   1.000
_cell.length_c   1.000
_cell.angle_alpha   90.00
_cell.angle_beta   90.00
_cell.angle_gamma   90.00
#
_symmetry.space_group_name_H-M   'P 1'
#
loop_
_entity.id
_entity.type
_entity.pdbx_description
1 polymer ?
#
loop_
_entity_poly.entity_id
_entity_poly.type
_entity_poly.pdbx_seq_one_letter_code
_entity_poly.pdbx_strand_id
1 'polypeptide(L)'
;PDVLVRKTVVEQISDEELLTSIAEFDPDAVVRSTAIKRLKGPALVMVLATDPSPVARLAAIQNVTNAEVLKETVLTDDDPGVRQAAATRINNRLLIAAVAQLDTNVNVRLAAIARLTDQAILETIVRNDVRQEVRAAAAAKMVNQTTLKDIALVDSHRSVRRAAVERITHQAILEELARSANPNVRLLAVAKLTNQQILNDIARNDPFPAVRKAALDLVDTPATIKLIAREDSDPSIRKAAIQKLTNTETLEAIVASDPDRDVSGEARARLQALKLSGAHTSGQAFKTKSTLTQP
;
A
#
# COMPACT_ATOMS: atom_id res chain seq x y z
N PRO A 1 -40.44 22.39 -15.15
CA PRO A 1 -39.00 22.55 -15.48
C PRO A 1 -38.26 21.21 -15.43
N ASP A 2 -37.29 21.01 -16.32
CA ASP A 2 -36.41 19.84 -16.33
C ASP A 2 -35.64 19.70 -14.99
N VAL A 3 -35.22 18.47 -14.65
CA VAL A 3 -34.41 18.14 -13.47
C VAL A 3 -33.18 19.03 -13.35
N LEU A 4 -32.46 19.28 -14.46
CA LEU A 4 -31.26 20.12 -14.46
C LEU A 4 -31.59 21.57 -14.08
N VAL A 5 -32.69 22.10 -14.61
CA VAL A 5 -33.13 23.46 -14.29
C VAL A 5 -33.47 23.57 -12.81
N ARG A 6 -34.24 22.61 -12.26
CA ARG A 6 -34.59 22.62 -10.83
C ARG A 6 -33.35 22.49 -9.95
N LYS A 7 -32.44 21.58 -10.28
CA LYS A 7 -31.17 21.41 -9.58
C LYS A 7 -30.36 22.71 -9.53
N THR A 8 -30.16 23.38 -10.67
CA THR A 8 -29.40 24.63 -10.74
C THR A 8 -30.05 25.75 -9.92
N VAL A 9 -31.38 25.81 -9.88
CA VAL A 9 -32.08 26.78 -9.03
C VAL A 9 -31.85 26.48 -7.54
N VAL A 10 -31.92 25.21 -7.12
CA VAL A 10 -31.67 24.80 -5.73
C VAL A 10 -30.27 25.20 -5.24
N GLU A 11 -29.27 25.19 -6.13
CA GLU A 11 -27.91 25.64 -5.85
C GLU A 11 -27.81 27.15 -5.53
N GLN A 12 -28.88 27.92 -5.74
CA GLN A 12 -28.94 29.35 -5.42
C GLN A 12 -29.87 29.68 -4.24
N ILE A 13 -30.68 28.73 -3.77
CA ILE A 13 -31.65 28.96 -2.68
C ILE A 13 -30.96 29.03 -1.31
N SER A 14 -31.19 30.11 -0.57
CA SER A 14 -30.72 30.26 0.82
C SER A 14 -31.81 30.07 1.88
N ASP A 15 -33.08 30.01 1.45
CA ASP A 15 -34.23 29.82 2.33
C ASP A 15 -34.31 28.36 2.79
N GLU A 16 -34.24 28.14 4.10
CA GLU A 16 -34.21 26.81 4.72
C GLU A 16 -35.57 26.10 4.67
N GLU A 17 -36.69 26.83 4.75
CA GLU A 17 -38.04 26.24 4.63
C GLU A 17 -38.25 25.75 3.20
N LEU A 18 -37.85 26.56 2.21
CA LEU A 18 -37.94 26.17 0.81
C LEU A 18 -37.02 24.98 0.49
N LEU A 19 -35.79 24.96 1.02
CA LEU A 19 -34.89 23.81 0.87
C LEU A 19 -35.49 22.55 1.51
N THR A 20 -36.16 22.68 2.66
CA THR A 20 -36.80 21.56 3.34
C THR A 20 -37.96 21.02 2.51
N SER A 21 -38.81 21.91 1.99
CA SER A 21 -39.92 21.52 1.10
C SER A 21 -39.42 20.80 -0.16
N ILE A 22 -38.34 21.29 -0.79
CA ILE A 22 -37.75 20.64 -1.96
C ILE A 22 -37.16 19.27 -1.59
N ALA A 23 -36.49 19.17 -0.45
CA ALA A 23 -35.94 17.92 0.06
C ALA A 23 -37.00 16.88 0.43
N GLU A 24 -38.24 17.29 0.74
CA GLU A 24 -39.33 16.38 1.07
C GLU A 24 -40.15 15.99 -0.17
N PHE A 25 -40.42 16.94 -1.07
CA PHE A 25 -41.46 16.77 -2.10
C PHE A 25 -40.95 16.71 -3.54
N ASP A 26 -39.70 17.07 -3.86
CA ASP A 26 -39.26 16.98 -5.26
C ASP A 26 -39.25 15.51 -5.73
N PRO A 27 -39.88 15.17 -6.86
CA PRO A 27 -39.95 13.79 -7.33
C PRO A 27 -38.57 13.20 -7.66
N ASP A 28 -37.59 14.04 -8.01
CA ASP A 28 -36.27 13.61 -8.41
C ASP A 28 -35.28 13.60 -7.23
N ALA A 29 -34.70 12.44 -6.95
CA ALA A 29 -33.78 12.26 -5.83
C ALA A 29 -32.49 13.08 -5.95
N VAL A 30 -32.05 13.42 -7.16
CA VAL A 30 -30.87 14.27 -7.37
C VAL A 30 -31.20 15.70 -6.98
N VAL A 31 -32.39 16.20 -7.33
CA VAL A 31 -32.86 17.53 -6.89
C VAL A 31 -33.02 17.56 -5.37
N ARG A 32 -33.67 16.55 -4.77
CA ARG A 32 -33.76 16.42 -3.30
C ARG A 32 -32.38 16.43 -2.66
N SER A 33 -31.44 15.59 -3.14
CA SER A 33 -30.08 15.51 -2.60
C SER A 33 -29.32 16.84 -2.68
N THR A 34 -29.62 17.67 -3.69
CA THR A 34 -29.01 19.00 -3.86
C THR A 34 -29.51 19.96 -2.79
N ALA A 35 -30.80 19.90 -2.45
CA ALA A 35 -31.37 20.66 -1.34
C ALA A 35 -30.84 20.16 0.01
N ILE A 36 -30.84 18.84 0.23
CA ILE A 36 -30.38 18.17 1.45
C ILE A 36 -28.93 18.54 1.81
N LYS A 37 -28.03 18.66 0.82
CA LYS A 37 -26.64 19.08 1.04
C LYS A 37 -26.50 20.45 1.70
N ARG A 38 -27.55 21.28 1.62
CA ARG A 38 -27.61 22.62 2.20
C ARG A 38 -28.42 22.69 3.49
N LEU A 39 -29.19 21.64 3.81
CA LEU A 39 -29.97 21.55 5.02
C LEU A 39 -29.08 21.35 6.25
N LYS A 40 -29.59 21.79 7.40
CA LYS A 40 -28.97 21.60 8.71
C LYS A 40 -30.00 21.06 9.69
N GLY A 41 -29.49 20.58 10.83
CA GLY A 41 -30.34 20.30 11.98
C GLY A 41 -31.34 19.16 11.76
N PRO A 42 -32.56 19.27 12.34
CA PRO A 42 -33.52 18.17 12.43
C PRO A 42 -34.03 17.61 11.08
N ALA A 43 -34.09 18.43 10.03
CA ALA A 43 -34.60 18.00 8.71
C ALA A 43 -33.80 16.82 8.13
N LEU A 44 -32.49 16.77 8.39
CA LEU A 44 -31.63 15.67 7.94
C LEU A 44 -31.99 14.32 8.59
N VAL A 45 -32.48 14.33 9.83
CA VAL A 45 -32.89 13.11 10.54
C VAL A 45 -34.15 12.54 9.91
N MET A 46 -35.09 13.40 9.53
CA MET A 46 -36.31 12.99 8.85
C MET A 46 -35.99 12.35 7.49
N VAL A 47 -35.12 12.98 6.70
CA VAL A 47 -34.68 12.43 5.40
C VAL A 47 -34.09 11.03 5.55
N LEU A 48 -33.27 10.79 6.57
CA LEU A 48 -32.72 9.45 6.83
C LEU A 48 -33.79 8.42 7.18
N ALA A 49 -34.84 8.82 7.90
CA ALA A 49 -35.89 7.93 8.32
C ALA A 49 -36.91 7.62 7.21
N THR A 50 -37.15 8.55 6.28
CA THR A 50 -38.30 8.47 5.37
C THR A 50 -37.97 8.50 3.89
N ASP A 51 -36.81 9.03 3.46
CA ASP A 51 -36.54 9.15 2.02
C ASP A 51 -36.26 7.78 1.39
N PRO A 52 -37.02 7.36 0.36
CA PRO A 52 -36.84 6.07 -0.27
C PRO A 52 -35.53 5.98 -1.06
N SER A 53 -34.91 7.11 -1.43
CA SER A 53 -33.70 7.12 -2.23
C SER A 53 -32.43 7.06 -1.36
N PRO A 54 -31.55 6.06 -1.56
CA PRO A 54 -30.26 6.02 -0.88
C PRO A 54 -29.38 7.22 -1.25
N VAL A 55 -29.58 7.85 -2.42
CA VAL A 55 -28.82 9.06 -2.82
C VAL A 55 -29.17 10.24 -1.91
N ALA A 56 -30.44 10.41 -1.58
CA ALA A 56 -30.91 11.45 -0.66
C ALA A 56 -30.47 11.15 0.78
N ARG A 57 -30.62 9.91 1.24
CA ARG A 57 -30.15 9.48 2.58
C ARG A 57 -28.63 9.61 2.72
N LEU A 58 -27.86 9.29 1.67
CA LEU A 58 -26.41 9.48 1.65
C LEU A 58 -26.03 10.97 1.73
N ALA A 59 -26.76 11.86 1.05
CA ALA A 59 -26.55 13.29 1.19
C ALA A 59 -26.86 13.76 2.62
N ALA A 60 -27.91 13.22 3.25
CA ALA A 60 -28.26 13.57 4.62
C ALA A 60 -27.22 13.09 5.64
N ILE A 61 -26.81 11.82 5.56
CA ILE A 61 -25.85 11.23 6.49
C ILE A 61 -24.46 11.85 6.39
N GLN A 62 -24.14 12.62 5.34
CA GLN A 62 -22.89 13.38 5.26
C GLN A 62 -22.90 14.62 6.17
N ASN A 63 -24.07 15.21 6.41
CA ASN A 63 -24.24 16.47 7.15
C ASN A 63 -24.80 16.28 8.57
N VAL A 64 -25.38 15.11 8.90
CA VAL A 64 -25.90 14.84 10.26
C VAL A 64 -24.78 14.93 11.30
N THR A 65 -25.01 15.64 12.40
CA THR A 65 -24.04 15.73 13.52
C THR A 65 -24.45 14.91 14.74
N ASN A 66 -25.70 14.41 14.78
CA ASN A 66 -26.22 13.63 15.89
C ASN A 66 -25.60 12.23 15.93
N ALA A 67 -24.92 11.91 17.03
CA ALA A 67 -24.23 10.64 17.22
C ALA A 67 -25.18 9.44 17.32
N GLU A 68 -26.37 9.58 17.91
CA GLU A 68 -27.34 8.48 17.99
C GLU A 68 -27.92 8.14 16.62
N VAL A 69 -28.21 9.16 15.80
CA VAL A 69 -28.67 8.95 14.42
C VAL A 69 -27.61 8.21 13.60
N LEU A 70 -26.34 8.58 13.73
CA LEU A 70 -25.24 7.85 13.07
C LEU A 70 -25.17 6.38 13.50
N LYS A 71 -25.41 6.07 14.79
CA LYS A 71 -25.42 4.70 15.31
C LYS A 71 -26.61 3.91 14.79
N GLU A 72 -27.79 4.52 14.75
CA GLU A 72 -29.00 3.89 14.23
C GLU A 72 -28.82 3.59 12.73
N THR A 73 -28.43 4.59 11.93
CA THR A 73 -28.24 4.43 10.49
C THR A 73 -27.25 3.33 10.13
N VAL A 74 -26.11 3.21 10.83
CA VAL A 74 -25.14 2.13 10.54
C VAL A 74 -25.68 0.73 10.90
N LEU A 75 -26.71 0.64 11.75
CA LEU A 75 -27.31 -0.63 12.16
C LEU A 75 -28.52 -1.01 11.31
N THR A 76 -29.28 -0.04 10.81
CA THR A 76 -30.62 -0.28 10.27
C THR A 76 -30.81 0.10 8.81
N ASP A 77 -30.00 0.99 8.23
CA ASP A 77 -30.20 1.41 6.83
C ASP A 77 -30.00 0.22 5.88
N ASP A 78 -30.90 0.06 4.92
CA ASP A 78 -30.88 -1.05 3.97
C ASP A 78 -29.74 -0.90 2.94
N ASP A 79 -29.39 0.34 2.60
CA ASP A 79 -28.35 0.64 1.63
C ASP A 79 -26.95 0.61 2.28
N PRO A 80 -26.03 -0.22 1.76
CA PRO A 80 -24.69 -0.33 2.31
C PRO A 80 -23.85 0.95 2.13
N GLY A 81 -24.13 1.77 1.12
CA GLY A 81 -23.44 3.05 0.93
C GLY A 81 -23.77 4.05 2.03
N VAL A 82 -25.03 4.10 2.45
CA VAL A 82 -25.47 4.93 3.59
C VAL A 82 -24.88 4.40 4.90
N ARG A 83 -24.95 3.08 5.15
CA ARG A 83 -24.29 2.46 6.32
C ARG A 83 -22.79 2.70 6.35
N GLN A 84 -22.12 2.58 5.20
CA GLN A 84 -20.69 2.86 5.09
C GLN A 84 -20.37 4.30 5.48
N ALA A 85 -21.13 5.27 4.96
CA ALA A 85 -20.94 6.68 5.29
C ALA A 85 -21.15 6.92 6.80
N ALA A 86 -22.16 6.30 7.42
CA ALA A 86 -22.34 6.34 8.87
C ALA A 86 -21.14 5.71 9.62
N ALA A 87 -20.66 4.53 9.19
CA ALA A 87 -19.52 3.83 9.80
C ALA A 87 -18.23 4.66 9.79
N THR A 88 -18.03 5.52 8.80
CA THR A 88 -16.87 6.44 8.78
C THR A 88 -16.94 7.56 9.82
N ARG A 89 -18.11 7.81 10.42
CA ARG A 89 -18.36 8.95 11.31
C ARG A 89 -18.76 8.58 12.74
N ILE A 90 -19.26 7.36 13.00
CA ILE A 90 -19.63 6.92 14.37
C ILE A 90 -18.47 7.04 15.36
N ASN A 91 -18.69 7.52 16.58
CA ASN A 91 -17.65 7.55 17.62
C ASN A 91 -17.98 6.59 18.77
N ASN A 92 -18.10 5.30 18.46
CA ASN A 92 -18.39 4.26 19.44
C ASN A 92 -17.52 3.02 19.13
N ARG A 93 -16.57 2.71 20.02
CA ARG A 93 -15.59 1.63 19.82
C ARG A 93 -16.25 0.25 19.70
N LEU A 94 -17.24 -0.06 20.54
CA LEU A 94 -17.93 -1.34 20.53
C LEU A 94 -18.75 -1.50 19.25
N LEU A 95 -19.41 -0.43 18.81
CA LEU A 95 -20.17 -0.45 17.58
C LEU A 95 -19.27 -0.58 16.34
N ILE A 96 -18.14 0.14 16.28
CA ILE A 96 -17.15 -0.02 15.21
C ILE A 96 -16.67 -1.48 15.14
N ALA A 97 -16.39 -2.11 16.28
CA ALA A 97 -15.97 -3.50 16.34
C ALA A 97 -17.08 -4.46 15.86
N ALA A 98 -18.35 -4.20 16.23
CA ALA A 98 -19.48 -5.01 15.76
C ALA A 98 -19.67 -4.88 14.25
N VAL A 99 -19.68 -3.66 13.71
CA VAL A 99 -19.82 -3.39 12.27
C VAL A 99 -18.66 -4.03 11.49
N ALA A 100 -17.42 -3.92 11.98
CA ALA A 100 -16.24 -4.52 11.36
C ALA A 100 -16.30 -6.05 11.25
N GLN A 101 -17.03 -6.72 12.14
CA GLN A 101 -17.12 -8.19 12.18
C GLN A 101 -18.40 -8.72 11.51
N LEU A 102 -19.50 -7.99 11.60
CA LEU A 102 -20.84 -8.53 11.37
C LEU A 102 -21.57 -7.91 10.18
N ASP A 103 -21.17 -6.72 9.68
CA ASP A 103 -21.89 -6.13 8.54
C ASP A 103 -21.78 -7.05 7.32
N THR A 104 -22.90 -7.29 6.65
CA THR A 104 -22.97 -8.18 5.50
C THR A 104 -22.19 -7.64 4.30
N ASN A 105 -22.05 -6.32 4.20
CA ASN A 105 -21.34 -5.66 3.12
C ASN A 105 -19.87 -5.43 3.45
N VAL A 106 -19.00 -5.89 2.53
CA VAL A 106 -17.55 -5.79 2.65
C VAL A 106 -17.06 -4.36 2.80
N ASN A 107 -17.63 -3.40 2.07
CA ASN A 107 -17.19 -2.00 2.10
C ASN A 107 -17.53 -1.34 3.44
N VAL A 108 -18.64 -1.72 4.07
CA VAL A 108 -19.00 -1.24 5.40
C VAL A 108 -18.03 -1.81 6.44
N ARG A 109 -17.71 -3.12 6.38
CA ARG A 109 -16.70 -3.72 7.25
C ARG A 109 -15.34 -3.04 7.09
N LEU A 110 -14.90 -2.79 5.86
CA LEU A 110 -13.63 -2.10 5.57
C LEU A 110 -13.61 -0.67 6.14
N ALA A 111 -14.71 0.09 6.01
CA ALA A 111 -14.83 1.42 6.58
C ALA A 111 -14.73 1.40 8.12
N ALA A 112 -15.33 0.39 8.77
CA ALA A 112 -15.21 0.20 10.21
C ALA A 112 -13.78 -0.21 10.61
N ILE A 113 -13.14 -1.15 9.90
CA ILE A 113 -11.76 -1.59 10.15
C ILE A 113 -10.77 -0.44 10.03
N ALA A 114 -10.97 0.47 9.06
CA ALA A 114 -10.12 1.64 8.91
C ALA A 114 -10.01 2.46 10.21
N ARG A 115 -11.06 2.43 11.05
CA ARG A 115 -11.17 3.17 12.31
C ARG A 115 -11.00 2.29 13.56
N LEU A 116 -10.96 0.97 13.42
CA LEU A 116 -10.81 0.03 14.51
C LEU A 116 -9.38 0.07 15.08
N THR A 117 -9.25 0.08 16.41
CA THR A 117 -7.95 0.09 17.10
C THR A 117 -7.73 -1.12 18.00
N ASP A 118 -8.79 -1.86 18.31
CA ASP A 118 -8.73 -3.03 19.19
C ASP A 118 -7.96 -4.17 18.53
N GLN A 119 -6.82 -4.54 19.12
CA GLN A 119 -5.93 -5.54 18.55
C GLN A 119 -6.53 -6.96 18.62
N ALA A 120 -7.30 -7.29 19.65
CA ALA A 120 -7.91 -8.62 19.78
C ALA A 120 -9.01 -8.82 18.72
N ILE A 121 -9.77 -7.76 18.43
CA ILE A 121 -10.75 -7.80 17.35
C ILE A 121 -10.07 -7.86 15.98
N LEU A 122 -9.01 -7.08 15.75
CA LEU A 122 -8.23 -7.16 14.50
C LEU A 122 -7.67 -8.58 14.28
N GLU A 123 -7.14 -9.22 15.32
CA GLU A 123 -6.67 -10.62 15.26
C GLU A 123 -7.81 -11.59 14.91
N THR A 124 -8.99 -11.40 15.51
CA THR A 124 -10.18 -12.21 15.21
C THR A 124 -10.60 -12.06 13.75
N ILE A 125 -10.63 -10.83 13.23
CA ILE A 125 -10.99 -10.54 11.84
C ILE A 125 -9.99 -11.17 10.88
N VAL A 126 -8.68 -11.01 11.13
CA VAL A 126 -7.65 -11.59 10.26
C VAL A 126 -7.69 -13.11 10.25
N ARG A 127 -8.07 -13.78 11.35
CA ARG A 127 -8.09 -15.25 11.37
C ARG A 127 -9.34 -15.83 10.72
N ASN A 128 -10.46 -15.10 10.75
CA ASN A 128 -11.77 -15.71 10.50
C ASN A 128 -12.58 -15.08 9.36
N ASP A 129 -12.33 -13.84 8.94
CA ASP A 129 -13.15 -13.23 7.88
C ASP A 129 -12.97 -13.98 6.55
N VAL A 130 -14.10 -14.30 5.91
CA VAL A 130 -14.12 -15.06 4.65
C VAL A 130 -13.50 -14.28 3.48
N ARG A 131 -13.49 -12.95 3.53
CA ARG A 131 -12.99 -12.07 2.47
C ARG A 131 -11.54 -11.68 2.72
N GLN A 132 -10.67 -12.00 1.76
CA GLN A 132 -9.24 -11.68 1.83
C GLN A 132 -8.95 -10.18 1.96
N GLU A 133 -9.77 -9.30 1.40
CA GLU A 133 -9.61 -7.85 1.49
C GLU A 133 -9.86 -7.35 2.92
N VAL A 134 -10.80 -7.96 3.64
CA VAL A 134 -11.08 -7.66 5.05
C VAL A 134 -9.95 -8.16 5.93
N ARG A 135 -9.50 -9.41 5.72
CA ARG A 135 -8.32 -9.94 6.44
C ARG A 135 -7.07 -9.10 6.17
N ALA A 136 -6.83 -8.67 4.93
CA ALA A 136 -5.68 -7.84 4.59
C ALA A 136 -5.74 -6.45 5.27
N ALA A 137 -6.92 -5.82 5.29
CA ALA A 137 -7.12 -4.53 5.96
C ALA A 137 -6.89 -4.63 7.47
N ALA A 138 -7.33 -5.71 8.10
CA ALA A 138 -7.09 -5.93 9.52
C ALA A 138 -5.60 -6.22 9.79
N ALA A 139 -4.94 -7.06 8.98
CA ALA A 139 -3.51 -7.36 9.11
C ALA A 139 -2.64 -6.09 8.99
N ALA A 140 -3.01 -5.18 8.10
CA ALA A 140 -2.33 -3.89 7.92
C ALA A 140 -2.37 -2.98 9.16
N LYS A 141 -3.28 -3.22 10.12
CA LYS A 141 -3.42 -2.44 11.36
C LYS A 141 -2.90 -3.16 12.60
N MET A 142 -2.44 -4.41 12.46
CA MET A 142 -1.94 -5.19 13.57
C MET A 142 -0.52 -4.76 13.99
N VAL A 143 -0.21 -5.01 15.26
CA VAL A 143 1.13 -4.75 15.83
C VAL A 143 1.82 -6.00 16.37
N ASN A 144 1.07 -7.05 16.73
CA ASN A 144 1.64 -8.30 17.25
C ASN A 144 2.47 -9.02 16.18
N GLN A 145 3.78 -9.07 16.40
CA GLN A 145 4.76 -9.50 15.41
C GLN A 145 4.74 -11.02 15.20
N THR A 146 4.49 -11.79 16.27
CA THR A 146 4.36 -13.25 16.19
C THR A 146 3.09 -13.62 15.42
N THR A 147 1.97 -12.97 15.73
CA THR A 147 0.73 -13.22 14.98
C THR A 147 0.88 -12.84 13.51
N LEU A 148 1.51 -11.69 13.22
CA LEU A 148 1.81 -11.27 11.84
C LEU A 148 2.69 -12.29 11.10
N LYS A 149 3.69 -12.88 11.76
CA LYS A 149 4.50 -13.96 11.20
C LYS A 149 3.63 -15.15 10.80
N ASP A 150 2.77 -15.61 11.70
CA ASP A 150 1.90 -16.75 11.44
C ASP A 150 1.01 -16.48 10.22
N ILE A 151 0.37 -15.30 10.17
CA ILE A 151 -0.46 -14.87 9.04
C ILE A 151 0.35 -14.84 7.74
N ALA A 152 1.57 -14.30 7.77
CA ALA A 152 2.46 -14.26 6.61
C ALA A 152 2.84 -15.65 6.08
N LEU A 153 2.91 -16.66 6.96
CA LEU A 153 3.24 -18.03 6.58
C LEU A 153 2.04 -18.82 6.08
N VAL A 154 0.85 -18.65 6.70
CA VAL A 154 -0.26 -19.59 6.54
C VAL A 154 -1.46 -19.04 5.75
N ASP A 155 -1.66 -17.71 5.63
CA ASP A 155 -2.84 -17.21 4.92
C ASP A 155 -2.79 -17.63 3.43
N SER A 156 -3.92 -18.15 2.93
CA SER A 156 -4.03 -18.65 1.57
C SER A 156 -3.86 -17.55 0.52
N HIS A 157 -4.22 -16.31 0.84
CA HIS A 157 -4.27 -15.22 -0.11
C HIS A 157 -3.02 -14.32 -0.04
N ARG A 158 -2.43 -14.06 -1.21
CA ARG A 158 -1.18 -13.28 -1.34
C ARG A 158 -1.26 -11.87 -0.77
N SER A 159 -2.43 -11.22 -0.82
CA SER A 159 -2.60 -9.86 -0.30
C SER A 159 -2.55 -9.81 1.22
N VAL A 160 -3.07 -10.83 1.90
CA VAL A 160 -3.04 -10.90 3.37
C VAL A 160 -1.62 -11.18 3.83
N ARG A 161 -0.93 -12.15 3.21
CA ARG A 161 0.50 -12.40 3.49
C ARG A 161 1.34 -11.15 3.31
N ARG A 162 1.11 -10.40 2.23
CA ARG A 162 1.81 -9.12 1.98
C ARG A 162 1.53 -8.09 3.08
N ALA A 163 0.27 -7.82 3.40
CA ALA A 163 -0.10 -6.88 4.45
C ALA A 163 0.56 -7.25 5.79
N ALA A 164 0.65 -8.55 6.08
CA ALA A 164 1.32 -9.03 7.28
C ALA A 164 2.83 -8.75 7.26
N VAL A 165 3.55 -9.13 6.19
CA VAL A 165 5.01 -8.87 6.08
C VAL A 165 5.34 -7.37 6.08
N GLU A 166 4.52 -6.54 5.45
CA GLU A 166 4.67 -5.08 5.46
C GLU A 166 4.64 -4.50 6.89
N ARG A 167 3.90 -5.13 7.80
CA ARG A 167 3.80 -4.72 9.22
C ARG A 167 4.86 -5.32 10.15
N ILE A 168 5.61 -6.33 9.71
CA ILE A 168 6.68 -6.93 10.50
C ILE A 168 7.93 -6.04 10.49
N THR A 169 8.48 -5.73 11.66
CA THR A 169 9.71 -4.92 11.80
C THR A 169 10.83 -5.67 12.50
N HIS A 170 10.53 -6.78 13.19
CA HIS A 170 11.53 -7.56 13.91
C HIS A 170 12.42 -8.32 12.93
N GLN A 171 13.74 -8.02 12.95
CA GLN A 171 14.70 -8.63 12.03
C GLN A 171 14.73 -10.15 12.14
N ALA A 172 14.71 -10.72 13.35
CA ALA A 172 14.67 -12.18 13.54
C ALA A 172 13.49 -12.85 12.80
N ILE A 173 12.30 -12.22 12.81
CA ILE A 173 11.13 -12.73 12.09
C ILE A 173 11.31 -12.58 10.58
N LEU A 174 11.85 -11.45 10.10
CA LEU A 174 12.13 -11.27 8.68
C LEU A 174 13.15 -12.30 8.18
N GLU A 175 14.16 -12.64 8.99
CA GLU A 175 15.15 -13.67 8.68
C GLU A 175 14.51 -15.07 8.60
N GLU A 176 13.56 -15.40 9.48
CA GLU A 176 12.76 -16.63 9.37
C GLU A 176 11.93 -16.65 8.08
N LEU A 177 11.22 -15.56 7.79
CA LEU A 177 10.35 -15.44 6.60
C LEU A 177 11.13 -15.47 5.29
N ALA A 178 12.36 -14.95 5.29
CA ALA A 178 13.30 -15.02 4.17
C ALA A 178 13.80 -16.44 3.88
N ARG A 179 13.48 -17.43 4.72
CA ARG A 179 13.73 -18.86 4.49
C ARG A 179 12.44 -19.66 4.23
N SER A 180 11.30 -18.98 4.11
CA SER A 180 10.00 -19.64 3.92
C SER A 180 9.89 -20.37 2.58
N ALA A 181 9.03 -21.40 2.53
CA ALA A 181 8.80 -22.16 1.29
C ALA A 181 8.18 -21.28 0.17
N ASN A 182 7.43 -20.24 0.52
CA ASN A 182 6.75 -19.38 -0.44
C ASN A 182 7.68 -18.26 -0.97
N PRO A 183 8.04 -18.26 -2.27
CA PRO A 183 8.94 -17.25 -2.81
C PRO A 183 8.41 -15.83 -2.71
N ASN A 184 7.08 -15.62 -2.72
CA ASN A 184 6.51 -14.28 -2.53
C ASN A 184 6.73 -13.76 -1.09
N VAL A 185 6.68 -14.64 -0.09
CA VAL A 185 6.95 -14.26 1.31
C VAL A 185 8.43 -13.96 1.48
N ARG A 186 9.31 -14.79 0.92
CA ARG A 186 10.76 -14.52 0.91
C ARG A 186 11.08 -13.18 0.25
N LEU A 187 10.53 -12.92 -0.93
CA LEU A 187 10.75 -11.66 -1.66
C LEU A 187 10.39 -10.44 -0.80
N LEU A 188 9.23 -10.46 -0.14
CA LEU A 188 8.78 -9.38 0.73
C LEU A 188 9.65 -9.22 1.98
N ALA A 189 10.09 -10.33 2.57
CA ALA A 189 10.95 -10.31 3.75
C ALA A 189 12.34 -9.75 3.42
N VAL A 190 12.94 -10.21 2.32
CA VAL A 190 14.26 -9.78 1.83
C VAL A 190 14.32 -8.27 1.64
N ALA A 191 13.27 -7.66 1.09
CA ALA A 191 13.19 -6.22 0.89
C ALA A 191 13.32 -5.37 2.20
N LYS A 192 13.23 -6.01 3.37
CA LYS A 192 13.28 -5.38 4.69
C LYS A 192 14.43 -5.90 5.57
N LEU A 193 15.25 -6.82 5.06
CA LEU A 193 16.39 -7.37 5.78
C LEU A 193 17.56 -6.38 5.80
N THR A 194 18.29 -6.38 6.90
CA THR A 194 19.53 -5.59 7.05
C THR A 194 20.78 -6.45 7.28
N ASN A 195 20.61 -7.74 7.60
CA ASN A 195 21.71 -8.65 7.87
C ASN A 195 22.45 -9.03 6.57
N GLN A 196 23.65 -8.46 6.38
CA GLN A 196 24.46 -8.67 5.18
C GLN A 196 24.88 -10.13 4.97
N GLN A 197 25.10 -10.91 6.03
CA GLN A 197 25.45 -12.34 5.87
C GLN A 197 24.30 -13.12 5.22
N ILE A 198 23.07 -12.85 5.66
CA ILE A 198 21.86 -13.51 5.11
C ILE A 198 21.56 -12.97 3.70
N LEU A 199 21.68 -11.67 3.47
CA LEU A 199 21.52 -11.09 2.13
C LEU A 199 22.51 -11.69 1.12
N ASN A 200 23.78 -11.86 1.53
CA ASN A 200 24.81 -12.49 0.71
C ASN A 200 24.47 -13.94 0.36
N ASP A 201 23.96 -14.71 1.31
CA ASP A 201 23.53 -16.10 1.10
C ASP A 201 22.34 -16.17 0.13
N ILE A 202 21.29 -15.39 0.38
CA ILE A 202 20.09 -15.36 -0.45
C ILE A 202 20.41 -14.90 -1.88
N ALA A 203 21.21 -13.84 -2.04
CA ALA A 203 21.59 -13.31 -3.36
C ALA A 203 22.34 -14.33 -4.22
N ARG A 204 23.05 -15.29 -3.60
CA ARG A 204 23.78 -16.35 -4.29
C ARG A 204 22.94 -17.61 -4.52
N ASN A 205 22.10 -17.95 -3.56
CA ASN A 205 21.59 -19.32 -3.43
C ASN A 205 20.08 -19.45 -3.53
N ASP A 206 19.29 -18.36 -3.51
CA ASP A 206 17.83 -18.51 -3.61
C ASP A 206 17.44 -19.14 -4.96
N PRO A 207 16.55 -20.16 -4.97
CA PRO A 207 16.14 -20.81 -6.21
C PRO A 207 15.47 -19.87 -7.21
N PHE A 208 14.88 -18.75 -6.75
CA PHE A 208 14.11 -17.84 -7.58
C PHE A 208 14.93 -16.59 -7.92
N PRO A 209 15.20 -16.31 -9.20
CA PRO A 209 15.98 -15.14 -9.63
C PRO A 209 15.43 -13.81 -9.08
N ALA A 210 14.11 -13.66 -8.98
CA ALA A 210 13.49 -12.45 -8.41
C ALA A 210 13.90 -12.20 -6.95
N VAL A 211 14.04 -13.26 -6.14
CA VAL A 211 14.48 -13.14 -4.74
C VAL A 211 15.98 -12.88 -4.68
N ARG A 212 16.78 -13.57 -5.52
CA ARG A 212 18.22 -13.28 -5.64
C ARG A 212 18.49 -11.84 -6.01
N LYS A 213 17.73 -11.30 -6.98
CA LYS A 213 17.81 -9.90 -7.41
C LYS A 213 17.49 -8.94 -6.26
N ALA A 214 16.38 -9.16 -5.56
CA ALA A 214 16.00 -8.31 -4.44
C ALA A 214 17.06 -8.31 -3.32
N ALA A 215 17.68 -9.45 -3.04
CA ALA A 215 18.79 -9.53 -2.10
C ALA A 215 20.04 -8.82 -2.64
N LEU A 216 20.41 -9.05 -3.90
CA LEU A 216 21.54 -8.42 -4.59
C LEU A 216 21.42 -6.89 -4.56
N ASP A 217 20.23 -6.32 -4.71
CA ASP A 217 19.99 -4.88 -4.63
C ASP A 217 20.40 -4.30 -3.26
N LEU A 218 20.35 -5.11 -2.19
CA LEU A 218 20.71 -4.74 -0.81
C LEU A 218 22.12 -5.20 -0.37
N VAL A 219 22.75 -6.10 -1.12
CA VAL A 219 24.13 -6.55 -0.85
C VAL A 219 25.11 -5.39 -1.06
N ASP A 220 26.00 -5.19 -0.07
CA ASP A 220 27.09 -4.21 -0.10
C ASP A 220 28.49 -4.85 -0.20
N THR A 221 28.56 -6.19 -0.18
CA THR A 221 29.81 -6.94 -0.10
C THR A 221 30.44 -7.11 -1.49
N PRO A 222 31.59 -6.47 -1.82
CA PRO A 222 32.14 -6.48 -3.18
C PRO A 222 32.51 -7.88 -3.69
N ALA A 223 32.98 -8.76 -2.80
CA ALA A 223 33.32 -10.14 -3.14
C ALA A 223 32.10 -10.94 -3.60
N THR A 224 30.95 -10.77 -2.94
CA THR A 224 29.69 -11.42 -3.32
C THR A 224 29.21 -10.91 -4.67
N ILE A 225 29.22 -9.59 -4.88
CA ILE A 225 28.80 -8.98 -6.15
C ILE A 225 29.68 -9.49 -7.31
N LYS A 226 31.00 -9.56 -7.10
CA LYS A 226 31.95 -10.13 -8.08
C LYS A 226 31.63 -11.58 -8.42
N LEU A 227 31.28 -12.38 -7.42
CA LEU A 227 30.96 -13.78 -7.66
C LEU A 227 29.66 -13.91 -8.46
N ILE A 228 28.59 -13.22 -8.05
CA ILE A 228 27.29 -13.26 -8.71
C ILE A 228 27.42 -12.78 -10.17
N ALA A 229 28.16 -11.71 -10.43
CA ALA A 229 28.40 -11.19 -11.78
C ALA A 229 29.08 -12.20 -12.72
N ARG A 230 29.89 -13.12 -12.18
CA ARG A 230 30.63 -14.12 -12.97
C ARG A 230 29.90 -15.45 -13.09
N GLU A 231 29.15 -15.84 -12.06
CA GLU A 231 28.75 -17.23 -11.86
C GLU A 231 27.24 -17.45 -11.71
N ASP A 232 26.42 -16.41 -11.52
CA ASP A 232 24.97 -16.62 -11.42
C ASP A 232 24.42 -17.25 -12.71
N SER A 233 23.59 -18.28 -12.56
CA SER A 233 23.05 -19.02 -13.69
C SER A 233 22.09 -18.20 -14.55
N ASP A 234 21.46 -17.16 -13.99
CA ASP A 234 20.54 -16.27 -14.70
C ASP A 234 21.30 -15.04 -15.24
N PRO A 235 21.37 -14.85 -16.57
CA PRO A 235 22.04 -13.70 -17.17
C PRO A 235 21.52 -12.35 -16.68
N SER A 236 20.24 -12.24 -16.32
CA SER A 236 19.64 -11.02 -15.80
C SER A 236 20.22 -10.64 -14.44
N ILE A 237 20.55 -11.64 -13.61
CA ILE A 237 21.17 -11.44 -12.30
C ILE A 237 22.65 -11.07 -12.47
N ARG A 238 23.36 -11.72 -13.41
CA ARG A 238 24.73 -11.32 -13.75
C ARG A 238 24.80 -9.86 -14.20
N LYS A 239 23.88 -9.42 -15.08
CA LYS A 239 23.76 -8.00 -15.50
C LYS A 239 23.51 -7.06 -14.33
N ALA A 240 22.58 -7.39 -13.43
CA ALA A 240 22.32 -6.58 -12.25
C ALA A 240 23.57 -6.44 -11.35
N ALA A 241 24.34 -7.53 -11.17
CA ALA A 241 25.57 -7.49 -10.39
C ALA A 241 26.67 -6.65 -11.07
N ILE A 242 26.79 -6.73 -12.40
CA ILE A 242 27.71 -5.91 -13.19
C ILE A 242 27.47 -4.42 -12.98
N GLN A 243 26.21 -3.98 -12.90
CA GLN A 243 25.88 -2.57 -12.65
C GLN A 243 26.44 -2.05 -11.32
N LYS A 244 26.56 -2.93 -10.31
CA LYS A 244 27.16 -2.62 -9.01
C LYS A 244 28.68 -2.77 -8.98
N LEU A 245 29.30 -3.44 -9.95
CA LEU A 245 30.74 -3.68 -9.96
C LEU A 245 31.56 -2.41 -10.22
N THR A 246 32.71 -2.34 -9.55
CA THR A 246 33.75 -1.31 -9.75
C THR A 246 35.11 -1.91 -10.13
N ASN A 247 35.31 -3.23 -9.97
CA ASN A 247 36.55 -3.90 -10.30
C ASN A 247 36.67 -4.12 -11.82
N THR A 248 37.59 -3.40 -12.46
CA THR A 248 37.77 -3.40 -13.91
C THR A 248 38.29 -4.73 -14.45
N GLU A 249 39.21 -5.39 -13.74
CA GLU A 249 39.74 -6.71 -14.13
C GLU A 249 38.62 -7.77 -14.24
N THR A 250 37.67 -7.74 -13.29
CA THR A 250 36.50 -8.62 -13.32
C THR A 250 35.60 -8.31 -14.51
N LEU A 251 35.38 -7.02 -14.81
CA LEU A 251 34.59 -6.61 -15.98
C LEU A 251 35.28 -7.05 -17.29
N GLU A 252 36.59 -6.90 -17.41
CA GLU A 252 37.37 -7.35 -18.57
C GLU A 252 37.30 -8.87 -18.74
N ALA A 253 37.40 -9.63 -17.65
CA ALA A 253 37.20 -11.08 -17.68
C ALA A 253 35.79 -11.45 -18.17
N ILE A 254 34.74 -10.81 -17.65
CA ILE A 254 33.34 -11.05 -18.08
C ILE A 254 33.17 -10.73 -19.57
N VAL A 255 33.71 -9.61 -20.07
CA VAL A 255 33.67 -9.25 -21.49
C VAL A 255 34.32 -10.31 -22.38
N ALA A 256 35.39 -10.95 -21.90
CA ALA A 256 36.14 -11.93 -22.67
C ALA A 256 35.50 -13.33 -22.65
N SER A 257 34.81 -13.71 -21.57
CA SER A 257 34.44 -15.10 -21.33
C SER A 257 32.95 -15.38 -21.04
N ASP A 258 32.10 -14.37 -20.79
CA ASP A 258 30.68 -14.65 -20.51
C ASP A 258 29.98 -15.21 -21.76
N PRO A 259 29.29 -16.35 -21.67
CA PRO A 259 28.62 -16.97 -22.81
C PRO A 259 27.45 -16.12 -23.33
N ASP A 260 26.87 -15.26 -22.50
CA ASP A 260 25.77 -14.39 -22.87
C ASP A 260 26.29 -13.03 -23.41
N ARG A 261 25.89 -12.72 -24.64
CA ARG A 261 26.34 -11.51 -25.34
C ARG A 261 25.82 -10.22 -24.69
N ASP A 262 24.63 -10.26 -24.10
CA ASP A 262 24.04 -9.10 -23.44
C ASP A 262 24.76 -8.84 -22.11
N VAL A 263 25.17 -9.88 -21.40
CA VAL A 263 26.00 -9.77 -20.20
C VAL A 263 27.38 -9.19 -20.54
N SER A 264 28.04 -9.71 -21.59
CA SER A 264 29.30 -9.17 -22.10
C SER A 264 29.17 -7.70 -22.54
N GLY A 265 28.05 -7.34 -23.17
CA GLY A 265 27.73 -5.97 -23.57
C GLY A 265 27.57 -5.03 -22.38
N GLU A 266 26.83 -5.45 -21.34
CA GLU A 266 26.66 -4.71 -20.08
C GLU A 266 28.00 -4.48 -19.39
N ALA A 267 28.85 -5.51 -19.31
CA ALA A 267 30.19 -5.40 -18.71
C ALA A 267 31.08 -4.39 -19.45
N ARG A 268 31.03 -4.38 -20.79
CA ARG A 268 31.76 -3.41 -21.63
C ARG A 268 31.26 -1.98 -21.38
N ALA A 269 29.94 -1.78 -21.35
CA ALA A 269 29.34 -0.49 -21.07
C ALA A 269 29.73 0.02 -19.66
N ARG A 270 29.67 -0.85 -18.65
CA ARG A 270 30.08 -0.54 -17.28
C ARG A 270 31.57 -0.17 -17.20
N LEU A 271 32.44 -0.93 -17.86
CA LEU A 271 33.87 -0.66 -17.91
C LEU A 271 34.17 0.70 -18.55
N GLN A 272 33.48 1.04 -19.64
CA GLN A 272 33.61 2.34 -20.30
C GLN A 272 33.14 3.48 -19.39
N ALA A 273 32.02 3.31 -18.68
CA ALA A 273 31.51 4.30 -17.73
C ALA A 273 32.51 4.59 -16.59
N LEU A 274 33.18 3.55 -16.06
CA LEU A 274 34.22 3.69 -15.04
C LEU A 274 35.48 4.40 -15.55
N LYS A 275 35.89 4.12 -16.80
CA LYS A 275 37.03 4.82 -17.44
C LYS A 275 36.74 6.31 -17.63
N LEU A 276 35.53 6.64 -18.06
CA LEU A 276 35.11 8.03 -18.24
C LEU A 276 35.04 8.79 -16.91
N SER A 277 34.49 8.19 -15.84
CA SER A 277 34.42 8.84 -14.52
C SER A 277 35.81 9.05 -13.89
N GLY A 278 36.74 8.10 -14.06
CA GLY A 278 38.13 8.25 -13.60
C GLY A 278 38.94 9.32 -14.36
N ALA A 279 38.67 9.51 -15.65
CA ALA A 279 39.31 10.55 -16.46
C ALA A 279 38.86 11.97 -16.04
N HIS A 280 37.61 12.15 -15.62
CA HIS A 280 37.07 13.45 -15.19
C HIS A 280 37.64 13.91 -13.84
N THR A 281 37.89 13.00 -12.89
CA THR A 281 38.50 13.34 -11.59
C THR A 281 39.99 13.69 -11.71
N SER A 282 40.71 13.04 -12.63
CA SER A 282 42.12 13.31 -12.91
C SER A 282 42.33 14.64 -13.64
N GLY A 283 41.40 15.01 -14.55
CA GLY A 283 41.42 16.30 -15.25
C GLY A 283 41.12 17.53 -14.39
N GLN A 284 40.29 17.38 -13.34
CA GLN A 284 40.04 18.47 -12.37
C GLN A 284 41.21 18.65 -11.38
N ALA A 285 41.86 17.57 -10.95
CA ALA A 285 43.03 17.64 -10.07
C ALA A 285 44.26 18.29 -10.74
N PHE A 286 44.37 18.23 -12.07
CA PHE A 286 45.43 18.91 -12.82
C PHE A 286 45.21 20.42 -12.96
N LYS A 287 43.96 20.91 -12.95
CA LYS A 287 43.66 22.35 -13.09
C LYS A 287 43.89 23.17 -11.83
N THR A 288 44.04 22.55 -10.65
CA THR A 288 44.27 23.25 -9.38
C THR A 288 45.74 23.35 -8.96
N LYS A 289 46.68 22.75 -9.70
CA LYS A 289 48.14 22.80 -9.39
C LYS A 289 48.96 23.77 -10.25
N SER A 290 48.36 24.58 -11.13
CA SER A 290 49.09 25.44 -12.09
C SER A 290 49.14 26.94 -11.74
N THR A 291 48.91 27.33 -10.50
CA THR A 291 49.13 28.73 -10.06
C THR A 291 49.86 28.74 -8.74
N LEU A 292 51.19 28.60 -8.78
CA LEU A 292 52.13 29.05 -7.73
C LEU A 292 53.58 28.84 -8.19
N THR A 293 54.09 29.78 -8.98
CA THR A 293 55.53 30.13 -9.13
C THR A 293 55.55 31.61 -9.52
N GLN A 294 55.64 32.51 -8.54
CA GLN A 294 56.85 33.23 -8.08
C GLN A 294 57.33 34.34 -9.04
N PRO A 295 58.03 35.39 -8.58
CA PRO A 295 58.52 35.66 -7.21
C PRO A 295 57.79 36.80 -6.47
#